data_AF-A0A835BKY5-F1
#
_entry.id   AF-A0A835BKY5-F1
#
_cell.length_a   1.000
_cell.length_b   1.000
_cell.length_c   1.000
_cell.angle_alpha   90.00
_cell.angle_beta   90.00
_cell.angle_gamma   90.00
#
_symmetry.space_group_name_H-M   'P 1'
#
loop_
_entity.id
_entity.type
_entity.pdbx_description
1 polymer ?
#
loop_
_entity_poly.entity_id
_entity_poly.type
_entity_poly.pdbx_seq_one_letter_code
_entity_poly.pdbx_strand_id
1 'polypeptide(L)'
;MGCVAGDITFVTLAGFHERRDPRDMVLETWTLSRDLNEWVQQGKRLAVADLWASESFRERGLPQLTPAFPVLSVDDADVVYVVMNDVENEKRLNDYGEVRPGKMVHKAHYMLCLNTVQNRVVSFTHVVPDNFRPHFRDVLATEFSAYL
;
A
#
# COMPACT_ATOMS: atom_id res chain seq x y z
N MET A 1 -12.62 -0.91 0.13
CA MET A 1 -13.90 -0.23 0.43
C MET A 1 -14.40 -0.75 1.77
N GLY A 2 -14.92 0.11 2.62
CA GLY A 2 -15.44 -0.25 3.94
C GLY A 2 -16.40 0.83 4.45
N CYS A 3 -17.02 0.57 5.61
CA CYS A 3 -17.81 1.57 6.33
C CYS A 3 -16.92 2.15 7.43
N VAL A 4 -16.66 3.45 7.38
CA VAL A 4 -15.77 4.16 8.32
C VAL A 4 -16.59 5.28 8.96
N ALA A 5 -16.72 5.27 10.28
CA ALA A 5 -17.57 6.19 11.03
C ALA A 5 -19.03 6.30 10.52
N GLY A 6 -19.54 5.25 9.86
CA GLY A 6 -20.89 5.20 9.29
C GLY A 6 -20.99 5.56 7.80
N ASP A 7 -19.90 6.02 7.18
CA ASP A 7 -19.87 6.42 5.77
C ASP A 7 -19.16 5.37 4.89
N ILE A 8 -19.72 5.09 3.71
CA ILE A 8 -19.12 4.16 2.75
C ILE A 8 -17.92 4.84 2.10
N THR A 9 -16.72 4.29 2.35
CA THR A 9 -15.45 4.89 1.94
C THR A 9 -14.58 3.87 1.21
N PHE A 10 -13.82 4.32 0.22
CA PHE A 10 -12.73 3.54 -0.35
C PHE A 10 -11.48 4.40 -0.51
N VAL A 11 -10.35 3.71 -0.59
CA VAL A 11 -9.04 4.30 -0.90
C VAL A 11 -8.54 3.68 -2.20
N THR A 12 -7.92 4.50 -3.04
CA THR A 12 -7.29 4.08 -4.28
C THR A 12 -5.89 4.66 -4.39
N LEU A 13 -5.04 3.98 -5.18
CA LEU A 13 -3.73 4.48 -5.57
C LEU A 13 -3.78 4.87 -7.05
N ALA A 14 -4.07 6.14 -7.32
CA ALA A 14 -4.14 6.68 -8.67
C ALA A 14 -2.76 6.60 -9.35
N GLY A 15 -2.71 6.10 -10.59
CA GLY A 15 -1.47 5.87 -11.34
C GLY A 15 -0.93 4.44 -11.28
N PHE A 16 -1.41 3.61 -10.35
CA PHE A 16 -0.93 2.24 -10.18
C PHE A 16 -1.26 1.34 -11.37
N HIS A 17 -2.50 1.35 -11.84
CA HIS A 17 -2.93 0.51 -12.97
C HIS A 17 -2.39 1.00 -14.31
N GLU A 18 -2.12 2.30 -14.41
CA GLU A 18 -1.49 2.94 -15.56
C GLU A 18 0.02 2.70 -15.62
N ARG A 19 0.60 1.99 -14.63
CA ARG A 19 2.04 1.70 -14.51
C ARG A 19 2.90 2.97 -14.59
N ARG A 20 2.42 4.06 -13.99
CA ARG A 20 3.19 5.30 -13.88
C ARG A 20 4.42 5.09 -13.00
N ASP A 21 5.35 6.04 -13.06
CA ASP A 21 6.42 6.09 -12.07
C ASP A 21 5.78 6.18 -10.67
N PRO A 22 6.23 5.39 -9.68
CA PRO A 22 5.69 5.44 -8.33
C PRO A 22 5.69 6.85 -7.72
N ARG A 23 6.62 7.72 -8.10
CA ARG A 23 6.69 9.12 -7.64
C ARG A 23 5.50 9.97 -8.08
N ASP A 24 4.87 9.60 -9.20
CA ASP A 24 3.70 10.28 -9.75
C ASP A 24 2.38 9.69 -9.21
N MET A 25 2.45 8.64 -8.39
CA MET A 25 1.27 8.00 -7.81
C MET A 25 0.75 8.75 -6.59
N VAL A 26 -0.57 8.67 -6.39
CA VAL A 26 -1.26 9.41 -5.34
C VAL A 26 -2.30 8.52 -4.65
N LEU A 27 -2.24 8.46 -3.32
CA LEU A 27 -3.29 7.88 -2.49
C LEU A 27 -4.45 8.86 -2.37
N GLU A 28 -5.64 8.37 -2.73
CA GLU A 28 -6.87 9.15 -2.72
C GLU A 28 -7.97 8.42 -1.96
N THR A 29 -8.60 9.13 -1.04
CA THR A 29 -9.74 8.62 -0.27
C THR A 29 -11.02 9.23 -0.83
N TRP A 30 -12.04 8.38 -1.00
CA TRP A 30 -13.32 8.74 -1.60
C TRP A 30 -14.43 8.21 -0.71
N THR A 31 -15.37 9.07 -0.35
CA THR A 31 -16.53 8.74 0.48
C THR A 31 -17.80 8.99 -0.31
N LEU A 32 -18.72 8.04 -0.26
CA LEU A 32 -20.03 8.15 -0.89
C LEU A 32 -20.86 9.18 -0.12
N SER A 33 -21.47 10.11 -0.84
CA SER A 33 -22.38 11.10 -0.27
C SER A 33 -23.54 10.42 0.46
N ARG A 34 -24.13 11.12 1.44
CA ARG A 34 -25.22 10.58 2.27
C ARG A 34 -26.49 10.26 1.49
N ASP A 35 -26.72 10.98 0.39
CA ASP A 35 -27.81 10.70 -0.55
C ASP A 35 -27.48 9.57 -1.54
N LEU A 36 -26.30 8.96 -1.41
CA LEU A 36 -25.81 7.79 -2.16
C LEU A 36 -25.66 8.02 -3.66
N ASN A 37 -25.55 9.28 -4.11
CA ASN A 37 -25.53 9.64 -5.52
C ASN A 37 -24.15 10.01 -6.08
N GLU A 38 -23.21 10.43 -5.23
CA GLU A 38 -21.91 10.92 -5.69
C GLU A 38 -20.76 10.48 -4.79
N TRP A 39 -19.59 10.30 -5.40
CA TRP A 39 -18.35 10.06 -4.67
C TRP A 39 -17.61 11.37 -4.47
N VAL A 40 -17.36 11.71 -3.21
CA VAL A 40 -16.66 12.93 -2.83
C VAL A 40 -15.25 12.58 -2.40
N GLN A 41 -14.26 13.22 -3.01
CA GLN A 41 -12.87 13.09 -2.61
C GLN A 41 -12.69 13.71 -1.22
N GLN A 42 -12.13 12.93 -0.29
CA GLN A 42 -11.92 13.35 1.09
C GLN A 42 -10.46 13.67 1.37
N GLY A 43 -10.26 14.62 2.29
CA GLY A 43 -8.96 14.93 2.87
C GLY A 43 -7.91 15.39 1.86
N LYS A 44 -6.64 15.28 2.28
CA LYS A 44 -5.50 15.62 1.44
C LYS A 44 -5.07 14.39 0.63
N ARG A 45 -4.84 14.61 -0.66
CA ARG A 45 -4.18 13.66 -1.54
C ARG A 45 -2.76 13.39 -1.06
N LEU A 46 -2.42 12.12 -0.84
CA LEU A 46 -1.11 11.73 -0.37
C LEU A 46 -0.26 11.25 -1.55
N ALA A 47 0.62 12.11 -2.06
CA ALA A 47 1.57 11.72 -3.09
C ALA A 47 2.62 10.77 -2.52
N VAL A 48 2.98 9.72 -3.27
CA VAL A 48 3.99 8.74 -2.86
C VAL A 48 5.36 9.41 -2.72
N ALA A 49 5.68 10.37 -3.58
CA ALA A 49 6.91 11.18 -3.45
C ALA A 49 6.96 11.94 -2.12
N ASP A 50 5.84 12.53 -1.69
CA ASP A 50 5.74 13.25 -0.42
C ASP A 50 5.83 12.30 0.79
N LEU A 51 5.27 11.09 0.67
CA LEU A 51 5.41 10.04 1.68
C LEU A 51 6.89 9.68 1.87
N TRP A 52 7.61 9.41 0.78
CA TRP A 52 9.03 9.07 0.82
C TRP A 52 9.92 10.21 1.29
N ALA A 53 9.53 11.46 1.03
CA ALA A 53 10.22 12.65 1.49
C ALA A 53 9.95 12.96 2.98
N SER A 54 8.88 12.41 3.55
CA SER A 54 8.50 12.65 4.95
C SER A 54 9.61 12.20 5.92
N GLU A 55 9.81 12.98 6.99
CA GLU A 55 10.76 12.67 8.04
C GLU A 55 10.50 11.29 8.63
N SER A 56 9.23 10.99 8.96
CA SER A 56 8.81 9.70 9.51
C SER A 56 9.14 8.48 8.64
N PHE A 57 9.21 8.64 7.31
CA PHE A 57 9.59 7.57 6.39
C PHE A 57 11.11 7.41 6.36
N ARG A 58 11.83 8.54 6.25
CA ARG A 58 13.29 8.57 6.17
C ARG A 58 13.98 8.08 7.43
N GLU A 59 13.49 8.48 8.60
CA GLU A 59 14.03 8.06 9.91
C GLU A 59 13.91 6.55 10.14
N ARG A 60 12.90 5.91 9.54
CA ARG A 60 12.68 4.46 9.66
C ARG A 60 13.55 3.64 8.71
N GLY A 61 14.32 4.26 7.82
CA GLY A 61 15.19 3.57 6.86
C GLY A 61 14.41 2.68 5.88
N LEU A 62 13.15 3.00 5.59
CA LEU A 62 12.31 2.21 4.70
C LEU A 62 12.75 2.36 3.23
N PRO A 63 12.69 1.29 2.43
CA PRO A 63 13.02 1.37 1.01
C PRO A 63 11.90 2.10 0.23
N GLN A 64 12.27 2.88 -0.78
CA GLN A 64 11.34 3.58 -1.67
C GLN A 64 10.72 2.62 -2.69
N LEU A 65 9.83 1.76 -2.20
CA LEU A 65 9.11 0.76 -2.98
C LEU A 65 7.69 1.25 -3.29
N THR A 66 7.12 0.78 -4.40
CA THR A 66 5.75 1.12 -4.80
C THR A 66 4.74 0.59 -3.76
N PRO A 67 3.94 1.47 -3.14
CA PRO A 67 2.82 1.03 -2.32
C PRO A 67 1.79 0.28 -3.18
N ALA A 68 1.11 -0.70 -2.59
CA ALA A 68 0.07 -1.48 -3.22
C ALA A 68 -0.99 -1.88 -2.21
N PHE A 69 -2.17 -2.25 -2.73
CA PHE A 69 -3.30 -2.77 -1.95
C PHE A 69 -3.66 -1.89 -0.74
N PRO A 70 -4.05 -0.62 -0.96
CA PRO A 70 -4.42 0.25 0.14
C PRO A 70 -5.71 -0.25 0.81
N VAL A 71 -5.70 -0.28 2.14
CA VAL A 71 -6.81 -0.74 2.98
C VAL A 71 -7.11 0.33 4.03
N LEU A 72 -8.37 0.70 4.19
CA LEU A 72 -8.80 1.64 5.22
C LEU A 72 -8.73 0.98 6.60
N SER A 73 -8.34 1.75 7.62
CA SER A 73 -8.62 1.34 9.00
C SER A 73 -10.13 1.41 9.26
N VAL A 74 -10.61 0.45 10.06
CA VAL A 74 -12.01 0.43 10.52
C VAL A 74 -12.20 1.42 11.69
N ASP A 75 -11.14 1.61 12.48
CA ASP A 75 -11.18 2.38 13.73
C ASP A 75 -10.86 3.87 13.53
N ASP A 76 -10.11 4.22 12.48
CA ASP A 76 -9.61 5.57 12.25
C ASP A 76 -9.69 5.96 10.77
N ALA A 77 -10.51 6.97 10.47
CA ALA A 77 -10.74 7.43 9.10
C ALA A 77 -9.51 8.05 8.42
N ASP A 78 -8.55 8.51 9.21
CA ASP A 78 -7.33 9.13 8.69
C ASP A 78 -6.24 8.09 8.42
N VAL A 79 -6.46 6.83 8.81
CA VAL A 79 -5.46 5.76 8.74
C VAL A 79 -5.70 4.84 7.54
N VAL A 80 -4.64 4.66 6.75
CA VAL A 80 -4.59 3.73 5.63
C VAL A 80 -3.40 2.80 5.77
N TYR A 81 -3.64 1.51 5.56
CA TYR A 81 -2.60 0.50 5.45
C TYR A 81 -2.22 0.29 3.99
N VAL A 82 -0.93 0.16 3.72
CA VAL A 82 -0.42 -0.20 2.39
C VAL A 82 0.64 -1.29 2.49
N VAL A 83 0.79 -2.07 1.43
CA VAL A 83 1.84 -3.08 1.31
C VAL A 83 2.92 -2.59 0.36
N MET A 84 4.19 -2.79 0.70
CA MET A 84 5.31 -2.64 -0.22
C MET A 84 6.05 -3.97 -0.32
N ASN A 85 6.30 -4.42 -1.54
CA ASN A 85 6.98 -5.70 -1.79
C ASN A 85 8.36 -5.42 -2.37
N ASP A 86 9.41 -5.90 -1.69
CA ASP A 86 10.73 -5.96 -2.27
C ASP A 86 10.83 -7.24 -3.10
N VAL A 87 10.89 -7.08 -4.42
CA VAL A 87 10.92 -8.18 -5.38
C VAL A 87 12.16 -8.07 -6.25
N GLU A 88 12.84 -9.20 -6.40
CA GLU A 88 13.91 -9.38 -7.37
C GLU A 88 13.44 -10.33 -8.46
N ASN A 89 13.71 -9.97 -9.71
CA ASN A 89 13.54 -10.90 -10.82
C ASN A 89 14.86 -11.61 -11.06
N GLU A 90 14.87 -12.94 -10.92
CA GLU A 90 16.00 -13.76 -11.36
C GLU A 90 16.31 -13.41 -12.82
N LYS A 91 17.58 -13.23 -13.17
CA LYS A 91 17.98 -13.09 -14.57
C LYS A 91 18.21 -14.47 -15.14
N ARG A 92 17.50 -14.82 -16.22
CA ARG A 92 17.72 -16.08 -16.94
C ARG A 92 18.21 -15.79 -18.34
N LEU A 93 19.29 -16.45 -18.76
CA LEU A 93 19.66 -16.51 -20.16
C LEU A 93 18.73 -17.48 -20.89
N ASN A 94 18.24 -17.09 -22.06
CA ASN A 94 17.69 -18.05 -23.01
C ASN A 94 18.80 -18.67 -23.87
N ASP A 95 18.44 -19.65 -24.70
CA ASP A 95 19.37 -20.36 -25.60
C ASP A 95 20.04 -19.44 -26.64
N TYR A 96 19.51 -18.22 -26.81
CA TYR A 96 20.04 -17.18 -27.70
C TYR A 96 20.93 -16.15 -26.96
N GLY A 97 21.20 -16.35 -25.66
CA GLY A 97 22.00 -15.44 -24.85
C GLY A 97 21.29 -14.17 -24.39
N GLU A 98 19.97 -14.03 -24.63
CA GLU A 98 19.18 -12.90 -24.16
C GLU A 98 18.82 -13.06 -22.68
N VAL A 99 18.98 -11.99 -21.90
CA VAL A 99 18.52 -11.94 -20.51
C VAL A 99 17.01 -11.72 -20.49
N ARG A 100 16.27 -12.71 -20.01
CA ARG A 100 14.83 -12.60 -19.71
C ARG A 100 14.59 -12.55 -18.19
N PRO A 101 13.56 -11.83 -17.74
CA PRO A 101 13.10 -11.94 -16.37
C PRO A 101 12.65 -13.38 -16.13
N GLY A 102 13.32 -14.03 -15.19
CA GLY A 102 13.02 -15.35 -14.68
C GLY A 102 11.96 -15.30 -13.59
N LYS A 103 12.13 -16.11 -12.56
CA LYS A 103 11.22 -16.16 -11.43
C LYS A 103 11.29 -14.85 -10.63
N MET A 104 10.14 -14.31 -10.28
CA MET A 104 10.03 -13.24 -9.29
C MET A 104 10.21 -13.84 -7.89
N VAL A 105 11.15 -13.29 -7.13
CA VAL A 105 11.49 -13.70 -5.77
C VAL A 105 11.19 -12.54 -4.84
N HIS A 106 10.33 -12.76 -3.85
CA HIS A 106 10.08 -11.78 -2.80
C HIS A 106 11.21 -11.83 -1.78
N LYS A 107 11.91 -10.71 -1.59
CA LYS A 107 12.96 -10.53 -0.58
C LYS A 107 12.38 -10.11 0.76
N ALA A 108 11.38 -9.23 0.72
CA ALA A 108 10.73 -8.71 1.91
C ALA A 108 9.32 -8.19 1.59
N HIS A 109 8.48 -8.19 2.62
CA HIS A 109 7.17 -7.57 2.62
C HIS A 109 7.12 -6.53 3.74
N TYR A 110 6.67 -5.32 3.41
CA TYR A 110 6.44 -4.26 4.37
C TYR A 110 4.94 -3.94 4.39
N MET A 111 4.36 -3.89 5.58
CA MET A 111 3.04 -3.31 5.80
C MET A 111 3.22 -1.99 6.52
N LEU A 112 2.77 -0.89 5.92
CA LEU A 112 2.87 0.44 6.48
C LEU A 112 1.49 0.86 6.97
N CYS A 113 1.43 1.41 8.19
CA CYS A 113 0.30 2.15 8.71
C CYS A 113 0.58 3.65 8.50
N LEU A 114 -0.24 4.30 7.69
CA LEU A 114 -0.09 5.68 7.29
C LEU A 114 -1.20 6.52 7.90
N ASN A 115 -0.84 7.68 8.49
CA ASN A 115 -1.81 8.74 8.71
C ASN A 115 -1.79 9.65 7.48
N THR A 116 -2.90 9.67 6.76
CA THR A 116 -3.04 10.33 5.45
C THR A 116 -3.16 11.85 5.56
N VAL A 117 -3.75 12.34 6.66
CA VAL A 117 -3.87 13.78 6.93
C VAL A 117 -2.51 14.42 7.27
N GLN A 118 -1.71 13.72 8.08
CA GLN A 118 -0.40 14.19 8.53
C GLN A 118 0.74 13.80 7.58
N ASN A 119 0.47 13.01 6.54
CA ASN A 119 1.49 12.45 5.65
C ASN A 119 2.66 11.82 6.43
N ARG A 120 2.34 10.84 7.28
CA ARG A 120 3.36 10.18 8.10
C ARG A 120 3.15 8.68 8.22
N VAL A 121 4.26 7.97 8.41
CA VAL A 121 4.29 6.56 8.79
C VAL A 121 4.13 6.43 10.30
N VAL A 122 2.96 5.94 10.73
CA VAL A 122 2.63 5.71 12.14
C VAL A 122 3.37 4.49 12.68
N SER A 123 3.31 3.39 11.93
CA SER A 123 4.02 2.14 12.24
C SER A 123 4.29 1.36 10.96
N PHE A 124 5.16 0.36 11.04
CA PHE A 124 5.35 -0.59 9.97
C PHE A 124 5.71 -1.97 10.53
N THR A 125 5.37 -2.99 9.78
CA THR A 125 5.80 -4.37 10.02
C THR A 125 6.61 -4.82 8.81
N HIS A 126 7.72 -5.50 9.06
CA HIS A 126 8.60 -6.04 8.03
C HIS A 126 8.72 -7.55 8.21
N VAL A 127 8.48 -8.29 7.13
CA VAL A 127 8.55 -9.75 7.10
C VAL A 127 9.49 -10.18 5.97
N VAL A 128 10.56 -10.89 6.33
CA VAL A 128 11.42 -11.60 5.38
C VAL A 128 10.87 -13.01 5.24
N PRO A 129 10.41 -13.44 4.05
CA PRO A 129 9.83 -14.75 3.89
C PRO A 129 10.92 -15.84 3.95
N ASP A 130 10.97 -16.58 5.05
CA ASP A 130 11.62 -17.90 5.09
C ASP A 130 10.72 -18.90 4.35
N ASN A 131 11.02 -19.16 3.07
CA ASN A 131 10.37 -20.17 2.24
C ASN A 131 8.83 -20.18 2.22
N PHE A 132 8.26 -19.47 1.23
CA PHE A 132 6.95 -19.71 0.62
C PHE A 132 5.72 -19.77 1.54
N ARG A 133 5.17 -18.59 1.90
CA ARG A 133 3.73 -18.29 1.79
C ARG A 133 3.51 -16.80 1.49
N PRO A 134 2.69 -16.42 0.50
CA PRO A 134 2.21 -15.05 0.39
C PRO A 134 1.29 -14.78 1.59
N HIS A 135 1.84 -14.19 2.65
CA HIS A 135 1.15 -13.86 3.90
C HIS A 135 0.10 -12.74 3.74
N PHE A 136 -0.26 -12.35 2.50
CA PHE A 136 -1.29 -11.35 2.26
C PHE A 136 -2.61 -11.71 2.95
N ARG A 137 -2.91 -13.02 3.05
CA ARG A 137 -4.11 -13.50 3.76
C ARG A 137 -3.96 -13.48 5.29
N ASP A 138 -2.77 -13.73 5.81
CA ASP A 138 -2.57 -13.87 7.26
C ASP A 138 -2.40 -12.51 7.94
N VAL A 139 -1.75 -11.54 7.27
CA VAL A 139 -1.52 -10.20 7.82
C VAL A 139 -2.81 -9.37 7.84
N LEU A 140 -3.66 -9.48 6.82
CA LEU A 140 -4.98 -8.84 6.83
C LEU A 140 -6.00 -9.61 7.68
N ALA A 141 -5.80 -10.89 8.01
CA ALA A 141 -6.77 -11.60 8.85
C ALA A 141 -6.60 -11.29 10.35
N THR A 142 -5.37 -11.06 10.81
CA THR A 142 -5.09 -11.12 12.26
C THR A 142 -5.67 -9.93 13.05
N GLU A 143 -5.84 -8.75 12.44
CA GLU A 143 -6.52 -7.60 13.07
C GLU A 143 -7.94 -7.34 12.51
N PHE A 144 -8.23 -7.69 11.25
CA PHE A 144 -9.52 -7.37 10.63
C PHE A 144 -10.64 -8.39 10.95
N SER A 145 -10.32 -9.54 11.54
CA SER A 145 -11.30 -10.59 11.88
C SER A 145 -11.40 -10.96 13.36
N ALA A 146 -10.63 -10.29 14.24
CA ALA A 146 -10.64 -10.59 15.67
C ALA A 146 -11.93 -10.14 16.41
N TYR A 147 -12.83 -9.43 15.73
CA TYR A 147 -14.09 -8.93 16.30
C TYR A 147 -15.30 -9.15 15.39
N LEU A 148 -15.49 -10.39 14.92
CA LEU A 148 -16.78 -10.89 14.44
C LEU A 148 -17.35 -11.93 15.41
#